data_AF-A0A967Z3A2-F1
#
_entry.id   AF-A0A967Z3A2-F1
#
_cell.length_a   1.000
_cell.length_b   1.000
_cell.length_c   1.000
_cell.angle_alpha   90.00
_cell.angle_beta   90.00
_cell.angle_gamma   90.00
#
_symmetry.space_group_name_H-M   'P 1'
#
loop_
_entity.id
_entity.type
_entity.pdbx_description
1 polymer ?
#
loop_
_entity_poly.entity_id
_entity_poly.type
_entity_poly.pdbx_seq_one_letter_code
_entity_poly.pdbx_strand_id
1 'polypeptide(L)' 'EISADNFIIATGASAIAPDAWNVDGENVVTYWEAILQEKLPESVIVIGSGAVGVEFSTVWNSYGV' A
#
# COMPACT_ATOMS: atom_id res chain seq x y z
N GLU A 1 4.98 5.83 33.66
CA GLU A 1 4.65 7.23 33.31
C GLU A 1 5.85 7.80 32.55
N ILE A 2 5.62 8.59 31.49
CA ILE A 2 6.70 9.21 30.70
C ILE A 2 6.54 10.73 30.82
N SER A 3 7.62 11.44 31.16
CA SER A 3 7.65 12.90 31.37
C SER A 3 8.79 13.54 30.58
N ALA A 4 8.50 14.66 29.91
CA ALA A 4 9.47 15.47 29.19
C ALA A 4 8.93 16.89 29.02
N ASP A 5 9.82 17.87 28.83
CA ASP A 5 9.41 19.27 28.55
C ASP A 5 8.74 19.40 27.19
N ASN A 6 9.14 18.59 26.21
CA ASN A 6 8.60 18.56 24.86
C ASN A 6 8.57 17.13 24.31
N PHE A 7 7.59 16.83 23.47
CA PHE A 7 7.48 15.57 22.72
C PHE A 7 7.38 15.83 21.23
N ILE A 8 8.07 15.03 20.42
CA ILE A 8 7.93 14.99 18.96
C ILE A 8 7.32 13.66 18.58
N ILE A 9 6.20 13.69 17.85
CA ILE A 9 5.55 12.50 17.31
C ILE A 9 5.82 12.47 15.81
N ALA A 10 6.69 11.55 15.40
CA ALA A 10 7.13 11.38 14.01
C ALA A 10 7.04 9.92 13.57
N THR A 11 5.94 9.24 13.91
CA THR A 11 5.73 7.81 13.65
C THR A 11 5.44 7.47 12.19
N GLY A 12 5.30 8.49 11.33
CA GLY A 12 4.97 8.31 9.92
C GLY A 12 3.49 7.96 9.70
N ALA A 13 3.21 7.32 8.57
CA ALA A 13 1.89 6.87 8.14
C ALA A 13 1.91 5.38 7.79
N SER A 14 0.72 4.76 7.80
CA SER A 14 0.52 3.38 7.37
C SER A 14 -0.58 3.32 6.32
N ALA A 15 -0.60 2.24 5.54
CA ALA A 15 -1.73 1.95 4.66
C ALA A 15 -3.03 1.84 5.47
N ILE A 16 -4.13 2.28 4.87
CA ILE A 16 -5.48 2.10 5.40
C ILE A 16 -6.27 1.22 4.46
N ALA A 17 -6.97 0.24 5.02
CA ALA A 17 -7.93 -0.59 4.31
C ALA A 17 -9.26 -0.56 5.08
N PRO A 18 -10.41 -0.69 4.41
CA PRO A 18 -11.69 -0.87 5.10
C PRO A 18 -11.65 -2.08 6.05
N ASP A 19 -12.20 -1.96 7.25
CA ASP A 19 -12.19 -3.03 8.28
C ASP A 19 -12.81 -4.36 7.79
N ALA A 20 -13.71 -4.30 6.80
CA ALA A 20 -14.34 -5.46 6.20
C ALA A 20 -13.39 -6.26 5.28
N TRP A 21 -12.21 -5.73 4.95
CA TRP A 21 -11.26 -6.36 4.05
C TRP A 21 -10.16 -7.05 4.83
N ASN A 22 -9.86 -8.28 4.43
CA ASN A 22 -8.72 -9.03 4.95
C ASN A 22 -7.53 -8.86 4.00
N VAL A 23 -6.52 -8.08 4.40
CA VAL A 23 -5.25 -7.99 3.68
C VAL A 23 -4.46 -9.27 3.96
N ASP A 24 -4.49 -10.20 3.01
CA ASP A 24 -3.92 -11.55 3.16
C ASP A 24 -2.43 -11.62 2.74
N GLY A 25 -1.93 -10.58 2.06
CA GLY A 25 -0.56 -10.52 1.57
C GLY A 25 -0.31 -11.33 0.29
N GLU A 26 -1.34 -11.97 -0.27
CA GLU A 26 -1.26 -12.79 -1.48
C GLU A 26 -2.14 -12.22 -2.61
N ASN A 27 -3.45 -12.04 -2.34
CA ASN A 27 -4.43 -11.56 -3.32
C ASN A 27 -4.94 -10.16 -2.99
N VAL A 28 -5.17 -9.88 -1.70
CA VAL A 28 -5.55 -8.55 -1.20
C VAL A 28 -4.33 -7.98 -0.50
N VAL A 29 -3.70 -7.01 -1.17
CA VAL A 29 -2.41 -6.45 -0.77
C VAL A 29 -2.49 -4.95 -0.60
N THR A 30 -1.56 -4.39 0.19
CA THR A 30 -1.30 -2.96 0.19
C THR A 30 -0.17 -2.62 -0.78
N TYR A 31 0.22 -1.34 -0.85
CA TYR A 31 1.38 -0.92 -1.63
C TYR A 31 2.68 -1.62 -1.20
N TRP A 32 2.77 -2.05 0.07
CA TRP A 32 3.98 -2.63 0.64
C TRP A 32 4.25 -4.02 0.05
N GLU A 33 3.27 -4.90 0.05
CA GLU A 33 3.44 -6.22 -0.56
C GLU A 33 3.53 -6.09 -2.08
N ALA A 34 2.73 -5.19 -2.68
CA ALA A 34 2.72 -4.95 -4.13
C ALA A 34 4.10 -4.53 -4.69
N ILE A 35 4.85 -3.64 -4.02
CA ILE A 35 6.17 -3.21 -4.50
C ILE A 35 7.24 -4.31 -4.38
N LEU A 36 7.02 -5.27 -3.48
CA LEU A 36 7.95 -6.37 -3.20
C LEU A 36 7.62 -7.64 -4.01
N GLN A 37 6.59 -7.62 -4.86
CA GLN A 37 6.24 -8.77 -5.69
C GLN A 37 7.37 -9.11 -6.67
N GLU A 38 7.86 -10.34 -6.61
CA GLU A 38 8.87 -10.86 -7.55
C GLU A 38 8.29 -11.30 -8.89
N LYS A 39 6.97 -11.53 -8.94
CA LYS A 39 6.26 -12.00 -10.13
C LYS A 39 5.22 -10.98 -10.54
N LEU A 40 5.11 -10.77 -11.85
CA LEU A 40 4.09 -9.92 -12.43
C LEU A 40 2.71 -10.59 -12.27
N PRO A 41 1.69 -9.87 -11.75
CA PRO A 41 0.32 -10.39 -11.73
C PRO A 41 -0.26 -10.48 -13.15
N GLU A 42 -1.17 -11.41 -13.38
CA GLU A 42 -1.86 -11.55 -14.67
C GLU A 42 -2.90 -10.43 -14.91
N SER A 43 -3.48 -9.91 -13.83
CA SER A 43 -4.40 -8.77 -13.84
C SER A 43 -4.45 -8.14 -12.45
N VAL A 44 -4.84 -6.87 -12.35
CA VAL A 44 -4.95 -6.15 -11.08
C VAL A 44 -6.22 -5.30 -11.01
N ILE A 45 -6.73 -5.12 -9.81
CA ILE A 45 -7.72 -4.08 -9.48
C ILE A 45 -7.03 -3.11 -8.52
N VAL A 46 -6.94 -1.84 -8.92
CA VAL A 46 -6.38 -0.79 -8.06
C VAL A 46 -7.53 -0.04 -7.40
N ILE A 47 -7.58 -0.06 -6.07
CA ILE A 47 -8.62 0.63 -5.29
C ILE A 47 -8.00 1.84 -4.60
N GLY A 48 -8.32 3.02 -5.13
CA GLY A 48 -7.82 4.31 -4.66
C GLY A 48 -7.13 5.08 -5.79
N SER A 49 -7.57 6.32 -6.04
CA SER A 49 -7.05 7.18 -7.12
C SER A 49 -5.98 8.17 -6.65
N GLY A 50 -5.35 7.91 -5.51
CA GLY A 50 -4.24 8.73 -5.00
C GLY A 50 -2.95 8.49 -5.80
N ALA A 51 -1.91 9.27 -5.51
CA ALA A 51 -0.63 9.21 -6.22
C ALA A 51 -0.06 7.78 -6.33
N VAL A 52 -0.02 7.04 -5.20
CA VAL A 52 0.46 5.66 -5.16
C VAL A 52 -0.35 4.75 -6.11
N GLY A 53 -1.69 4.85 -6.09
CA GLY A 53 -2.55 4.05 -6.97
C GLY A 53 -2.30 4.35 -8.45
N VAL A 54 -2.09 5.61 -8.81
CA VAL A 54 -1.79 6.03 -10.18
C VAL A 54 -0.40 5.54 -10.62
N GLU A 55 0.61 5.63 -9.75
CA GLU A 55 1.97 5.15 -10.03
C GLU A 55 1.99 3.65 -10.31
N PHE A 56 1.37 2.84 -9.44
CA PHE A 56 1.27 1.40 -9.63
C PHE A 56 0.47 1.04 -10.89
N SER A 57 -0.66 1.71 -11.14
CA SER A 57 -1.45 1.50 -12.36
C SER A 57 -0.61 1.78 -13.62
N THR A 58 0.20 2.84 -13.58
CA THR A 58 1.07 3.23 -14.71
C THR A 58 2.15 2.17 -14.96
N VAL A 59 2.82 1.71 -13.90
CA VAL A 59 3.89 0.70 -13.99
C VAL A 59 3.34 -0.64 -14.49
N TRP A 60 2.25 -1.13 -13.90
CA TRP A 60 1.65 -2.41 -14.28
C TRP A 60 1.11 -2.41 -15.71
N ASN A 61 0.41 -1.35 -16.13
CA ASN A 61 -0.01 -1.20 -17.52
C ASN A 61 1.18 -1.18 -18.49
N SER A 62 2.32 -0.58 -18.08
CA SER A 62 3.55 -0.59 -18.90
C SER A 62 4.20 -1.97 -19.00
N TYR A 63 3.93 -2.86 -18.04
CA TYR A 63 4.38 -4.25 -18.05
C TYR A 63 3.37 -5.21 -18.71
N GLY A 64 2.23 -4.70 -19.16
CA GLY A 64 1.21 -5.48 -19.88
C GLY A 64 0.19 -6.17 -18.98
N VAL A 65 -0.02 -5.66 -17.77
CA VAL A 65 -1.07 -6.08 -16.82
C VAL A 65 -2.34 -5.26 -17.02
#